data_AF-S7MZM7-F1
#
_entry.id   AF-S7MZM7-F1
#
_cell.length_a   1.000
_cell.length_b   1.000
_cell.length_c   1.000
_cell.angle_alpha   90.00
_cell.angle_beta   90.00
_cell.angle_gamma   90.00
#
_symmetry.space_group_name_H-M   'P 1'
#
loop_
_entity.id
_entity.type
_entity.pdbx_description
1 polymer ?
#
loop_
_entity_poly.entity_id
_entity_poly.type
_entity_poly.pdbx_seq_one_letter_code
_entity_poly.pdbx_strand_id
1 'polypeptide(L)'
;MGVSCREVYAKLLYPYRHILGLWQPDIGPYGGLLNVVVDGLCIIGWRYLPPHYPRVDDPMQIKPAFRIHLTERKSAAVECMYGHRGPQSGHIQMLKDEFSTKCNQPDHHRMSGGRQEEFRAWLREEWGRTPEDISQEDWEELVLMKFIYSQYDNCLTYRRIYLPPSHPDDLIRPGLFKGNYDAHGLEIVMLSFHGKHARATKITGDPNIPAGQQTIEISLMHRIQLPVVQNLRNFNELSRIVLEVHEQVSLEQQQQEDRPGDSEGHGWQSPAQPNVGPPPEVRESGAAALEEQPVRFVLPVGVSSCDEDYPQTCRMCFYGLGLVACHGFISPQRIPGAFILFDEDHFGFIWLELKSFNLYSRVQNTFQNAEAPSPQAFEEMLQNIQSLTS
;
A
#
# COMPACT_ATOMS: atom_id res chain seq x y z
N MET A 1 -24.30 28.56 -25.78
CA MET A 1 -24.07 29.02 -24.40
C MET A 1 -23.44 27.86 -23.64
N GLY A 2 -22.46 28.12 -22.78
CA GLY A 2 -21.66 27.09 -22.12
C GLY A 2 -21.55 27.35 -20.62
N VAL A 3 -21.13 26.34 -19.87
CA VAL A 3 -20.92 26.44 -18.42
C VAL A 3 -19.78 27.43 -18.15
N SER A 4 -20.04 28.45 -17.33
CA SER A 4 -19.02 29.46 -16.98
C SER A 4 -18.08 28.96 -15.87
N CYS A 5 -16.85 29.48 -15.80
CA CYS A 5 -15.92 29.16 -14.70
C CYS A 5 -16.50 29.49 -13.32
N ARG A 6 -17.32 30.54 -13.22
CA ARG A 6 -18.04 30.90 -12.00
C ARG A 6 -18.99 29.78 -11.56
N GLU A 7 -19.69 29.15 -12.52
CA GLU A 7 -20.55 28.00 -12.23
C GLU A 7 -19.75 26.76 -11.87
N VAL A 8 -18.65 26.48 -12.56
CA VAL A 8 -17.74 25.36 -12.22
C VAL A 8 -17.25 25.50 -10.78
N TYR A 9 -16.76 26.67 -10.40
CA TYR A 9 -16.28 26.91 -9.04
C TYR A 9 -17.41 26.78 -8.01
N ALA A 10 -18.53 27.48 -8.21
CA ALA A 10 -19.59 27.57 -7.21
C ALA A 10 -20.44 26.29 -7.08
N LYS A 11 -20.59 25.51 -8.16
CA LYS A 11 -21.51 24.37 -8.22
C LYS A 11 -20.81 23.00 -8.28
N LEU A 12 -19.51 22.96 -8.56
CA LEU A 12 -18.75 21.71 -8.65
C LEU A 12 -17.53 21.72 -7.72
N LEU A 13 -16.57 22.62 -7.92
CA LEU A 13 -15.30 22.56 -7.18
C LEU A 13 -15.46 22.88 -5.70
N TYR A 14 -16.06 24.02 -5.36
CA TYR A 14 -16.20 24.43 -3.97
C TYR A 14 -17.11 23.49 -3.15
N PRO A 15 -18.29 23.07 -3.64
CA PRO A 15 -19.16 22.15 -2.90
C PRO A 15 -18.52 20.79 -2.62
N TYR A 16 -17.74 20.25 -3.57
CA TYR A 16 -17.16 18.91 -3.49
C TYR A 16 -15.65 18.90 -3.18
N ARG A 17 -15.08 20.04 -2.76
CA ARG A 17 -13.64 20.17 -2.45
C ARG A 17 -13.13 19.13 -1.45
N HIS A 18 -13.99 18.72 -0.51
CA HIS A 18 -13.62 17.81 0.58
C HIS A 18 -13.52 16.35 0.14
N ILE A 19 -14.10 15.97 -1.01
CA ILE A 19 -13.98 14.60 -1.51
C ILE A 19 -12.79 14.43 -2.47
N LEU A 20 -12.14 15.51 -2.90
CA LEU A 20 -10.97 15.42 -3.77
C LEU A 20 -9.79 14.78 -3.02
N GLY A 21 -9.03 13.95 -3.74
CA GLY A 21 -7.84 13.28 -3.21
C GLY A 21 -7.94 11.76 -3.19
N LEU A 22 -7.07 11.16 -2.38
CA LEU A 22 -6.88 9.71 -2.30
C LEU A 22 -7.62 9.11 -1.09
N TRP A 23 -8.23 7.95 -1.30
CA TRP A 23 -9.13 7.33 -0.33
C TRP A 23 -9.02 5.81 -0.32
N GLN A 24 -9.21 5.24 0.86
CA GLN A 24 -9.40 3.81 1.08
C GLN A 24 -10.88 3.56 1.44
N PRO A 25 -11.60 2.67 0.72
CA PRO A 25 -12.93 2.27 1.10
C PRO A 25 -12.91 1.32 2.29
N ASP A 26 -13.91 1.44 3.15
CA ASP A 26 -14.15 0.55 4.29
C ASP A 26 -14.89 -0.71 3.80
N ILE A 27 -14.11 -1.73 3.40
CA ILE A 27 -14.57 -3.03 2.87
C ILE A 27 -14.05 -4.14 3.77
N GLY A 28 -14.38 -4.09 5.06
CA GLY A 28 -13.88 -5.04 6.06
C GLY A 28 -12.35 -5.17 5.98
N PRO A 29 -11.78 -6.39 5.91
CA PRO A 29 -10.33 -6.56 5.85
C PRO A 29 -9.72 -6.20 4.49
N TYR A 30 -10.51 -6.02 3.43
CA TYR A 30 -10.02 -5.95 2.06
C TYR A 30 -9.56 -4.55 1.64
N GLY A 31 -10.14 -3.49 2.20
CA GLY A 31 -9.83 -2.11 1.82
C GLY A 31 -10.04 -1.84 0.32
N GLY A 32 -9.16 -1.06 -0.29
CA GLY A 32 -9.25 -0.64 -1.69
C GLY A 32 -8.50 0.67 -1.96
N LEU A 33 -8.51 1.13 -3.22
CA LEU A 33 -7.91 2.40 -3.59
C LEU A 33 -8.83 3.19 -4.51
N LEU A 34 -9.16 4.42 -4.10
CA LEU A 34 -9.96 5.36 -4.86
C LEU A 34 -9.24 6.72 -4.95
N ASN A 35 -9.14 7.28 -6.16
CA ASN A 35 -8.67 8.64 -6.38
C ASN A 35 -9.80 9.49 -6.98
N VAL A 36 -10.18 10.56 -6.30
CA VAL A 36 -11.26 11.45 -6.72
C VAL A 36 -10.67 12.71 -7.33
N VAL A 37 -10.90 12.89 -8.63
CA VAL A 37 -10.24 13.91 -9.44
C VAL A 37 -11.24 14.76 -10.22
N VAL A 38 -10.82 15.96 -10.59
CA VAL A 38 -11.57 16.84 -11.51
C VAL A 38 -11.16 16.51 -12.95
N ASP A 39 -12.15 16.30 -13.81
CA ASP A 39 -11.97 16.11 -15.25
C ASP A 39 -12.98 16.97 -16.02
N GLY A 40 -12.54 18.13 -16.50
CA GLY A 40 -13.39 19.10 -17.20
C GLY A 40 -14.56 19.59 -16.35
N LEU A 41 -15.77 19.18 -16.73
CA LEU A 41 -17.02 19.50 -16.02
C LEU A 41 -17.48 18.38 -15.07
N CYS A 42 -16.61 17.41 -14.82
CA CYS A 42 -16.86 16.26 -13.96
C CYS A 42 -15.91 16.23 -12.76
N ILE A 43 -16.38 15.63 -11.67
CA ILE A 43 -15.54 15.00 -10.65
C ILE A 43 -15.77 13.50 -10.75
N ILE A 44 -14.71 12.71 -10.81
CA ILE A 44 -14.78 11.26 -11.01
C ILE A 44 -14.01 10.57 -9.88
N GLY A 45 -14.67 9.61 -9.21
CA GLY A 45 -14.00 8.69 -8.30
C GLY A 45 -13.50 7.47 -9.07
N TRP A 46 -12.20 7.41 -9.32
CA TRP A 46 -11.55 6.29 -10.01
C TRP A 46 -11.10 5.23 -9.00
N ARG A 47 -11.63 4.01 -9.12
CA ARG A 47 -11.15 2.84 -8.40
C ARG A 47 -9.95 2.25 -9.14
N TYR A 48 -8.91 1.94 -8.37
CA TYR A 48 -7.71 1.28 -8.84
C TYR A 48 -7.68 -0.12 -8.24
N LEU A 49 -7.61 -1.11 -9.12
CA LEU A 49 -7.53 -2.51 -8.74
C LEU A 49 -6.19 -3.08 -9.24
N PRO A 50 -5.59 -4.02 -8.49
CA PRO A 50 -4.40 -4.70 -8.98
C PRO A 50 -4.70 -5.41 -10.32
N PRO A 51 -3.65 -5.70 -11.12
CA PRO A 51 -3.79 -6.56 -12.28
C PRO A 51 -4.21 -7.98 -11.88
N HIS A 52 -4.41 -8.87 -12.85
CA HIS A 52 -4.70 -10.27 -12.54
C HIS A 52 -3.45 -10.97 -12.03
N TYR A 53 -3.60 -11.64 -10.89
CA TYR A 53 -2.55 -12.49 -10.32
C TYR A 53 -2.06 -13.54 -11.34
N PRO A 54 -0.75 -13.88 -11.38
CA PRO A 54 0.34 -13.38 -10.52
C PRO A 54 1.10 -12.17 -11.10
N ARG A 55 0.58 -11.52 -12.16
CA ARG A 55 1.33 -10.55 -12.99
C ARG A 55 1.54 -9.21 -12.26
N VAL A 56 2.51 -9.16 -11.35
CA VAL A 56 2.72 -8.00 -10.47
C VAL A 56 3.16 -6.75 -11.23
N ASP A 57 3.80 -6.89 -12.39
CA ASP A 57 4.31 -5.78 -13.20
C ASP A 57 3.25 -5.14 -14.12
N ASP A 58 2.14 -5.84 -14.35
CA ASP A 58 1.05 -5.32 -15.18
C ASP A 58 0.49 -4.00 -14.60
N PRO A 59 -0.05 -3.11 -15.47
CA PRO A 59 -0.65 -1.86 -15.04
C PRO A 59 -1.93 -2.09 -14.22
N MET A 60 -2.24 -1.15 -13.34
CA MET A 60 -3.49 -1.18 -12.55
C MET A 60 -4.72 -1.15 -13.46
N GLN A 61 -5.75 -1.88 -13.07
CA GLN A 61 -7.07 -1.77 -13.68
C GLN A 61 -7.77 -0.54 -13.10
N ILE A 62 -8.37 0.29 -13.95
CA ILE A 62 -9.00 1.55 -13.53
C ILE A 62 -10.47 1.55 -13.94
N LYS A 63 -11.38 1.80 -12.98
CA LYS A 63 -12.83 1.83 -13.22
C LYS A 63 -13.49 2.98 -12.46
N PRO A 64 -14.48 3.68 -13.05
CA PRO A 64 -15.19 4.72 -12.31
C PRO A 64 -16.13 4.08 -11.27
N ALA A 65 -16.14 4.58 -10.04
CA ALA A 65 -17.14 4.23 -9.02
C ALA A 65 -18.35 5.16 -9.07
N PHE A 66 -18.10 6.46 -9.25
CA PHE A 66 -19.12 7.49 -9.36
C PHE A 66 -18.63 8.66 -10.20
N ARG A 67 -19.56 9.48 -10.65
CA ARG A 67 -19.32 10.72 -11.37
C ARG A 67 -20.22 11.82 -10.80
N ILE A 68 -19.68 13.04 -10.71
CA ILE A 68 -20.44 14.25 -10.42
C ILE A 68 -20.30 15.16 -11.63
N HIS A 69 -21.39 15.41 -12.34
CA HIS A 69 -21.34 16.11 -13.63
C HIS A 69 -22.17 17.40 -13.59
N LEU A 70 -21.57 18.52 -14.00
CA LEU A 70 -22.22 19.81 -14.09
C LEU A 70 -22.77 20.06 -15.51
N THR A 71 -24.08 20.28 -15.61
CA THR A 71 -24.77 20.65 -16.87
C THR A 71 -25.30 22.09 -16.81
N GLU A 72 -25.56 22.69 -17.98
CA GLU A 72 -26.00 24.08 -18.08
C GLU A 72 -27.27 24.32 -17.24
N ARG A 73 -27.26 25.38 -16.41
CA ARG A 73 -28.39 25.84 -15.56
C ARG A 73 -28.89 24.87 -14.48
N LYS A 74 -28.25 23.72 -14.27
CA LYS A 74 -28.61 22.76 -13.20
C LYS A 74 -27.55 22.73 -12.10
N SER A 75 -27.91 22.15 -10.95
CA SER A 75 -26.92 21.68 -9.96
C SER A 75 -26.14 20.49 -10.53
N ALA A 76 -24.95 20.24 -10.01
CA ALA A 76 -24.20 19.06 -10.40
C ALA A 76 -24.99 17.79 -10.03
N ALA A 77 -25.08 16.85 -10.97
CA ALA A 77 -25.76 15.58 -10.77
C ALA A 77 -24.75 14.52 -10.31
N VAL A 78 -25.09 13.77 -9.27
CA VAL A 78 -24.28 12.65 -8.78
C VAL A 78 -24.80 11.36 -9.39
N GLU A 79 -23.90 10.59 -9.98
CA GLU A 79 -24.19 9.35 -10.67
C GLU A 79 -23.34 8.20 -10.11
N CYS A 80 -24.00 7.09 -9.76
CA CYS A 80 -23.36 5.81 -9.54
C CYS A 80 -22.95 5.22 -10.89
N MET A 81 -21.70 4.76 -10.99
CA MET A 81 -21.14 4.16 -12.20
C MET A 81 -20.98 2.64 -12.07
N TYR A 82 -21.48 2.05 -10.98
CA TYR A 82 -21.36 0.63 -10.69
C TYR A 82 -22.39 -0.22 -11.45
N GLY A 83 -22.01 -1.45 -11.76
CA GLY A 83 -22.82 -2.41 -12.51
C GLY A 83 -22.69 -2.28 -14.03
N HIS A 84 -23.52 -3.04 -14.75
CA HIS A 84 -23.39 -3.23 -16.20
C HIS A 84 -24.45 -2.48 -17.03
N ARG A 85 -25.34 -1.72 -16.38
CA ARG A 85 -26.48 -1.03 -17.03
C ARG A 85 -26.25 0.47 -17.24
N GLY A 86 -25.02 0.95 -17.06
CA GLY A 86 -24.63 2.34 -17.24
C GLY A 86 -24.89 3.24 -16.02
N PRO A 87 -24.67 4.57 -16.17
CA PRO A 87 -24.76 5.55 -15.08
C PRO A 87 -26.17 5.71 -14.52
N GLN A 88 -26.29 5.86 -13.21
CA GLN A 88 -27.58 5.95 -12.51
C GLN A 88 -27.54 6.98 -11.40
N SER A 89 -28.70 7.43 -10.92
CA SER A 89 -28.77 8.39 -9.83
C SER A 89 -28.08 7.86 -8.57
N GLY A 90 -27.14 8.66 -8.03
CA GLY A 90 -26.42 8.38 -6.80
C GLY A 90 -26.50 9.54 -5.82
N HIS A 91 -25.91 9.33 -4.65
CA HIS A 91 -25.77 10.34 -3.61
C HIS A 91 -24.38 10.27 -2.99
N ILE A 92 -23.88 11.42 -2.53
CA ILE A 92 -22.63 11.55 -1.78
C ILE A 92 -22.93 12.32 -0.51
N GLN A 93 -22.57 11.72 0.63
CA GLN A 93 -22.59 12.38 1.93
C GLN A 93 -21.15 12.65 2.36
N MET A 94 -20.86 13.90 2.73
CA MET A 94 -19.50 14.35 3.03
C MET A 94 -19.36 14.62 4.52
N LEU A 95 -18.27 14.13 5.09
CA LEU A 95 -17.75 14.48 6.40
C LEU A 95 -16.30 14.99 6.22
N LYS A 96 -15.66 15.47 7.29
CA LYS A 96 -14.25 15.83 7.21
C LYS A 96 -13.43 14.53 7.20
N ASP A 97 -12.54 14.39 6.23
CA ASP A 97 -11.65 13.21 6.04
C ASP A 97 -12.37 11.86 5.86
N GLU A 98 -13.67 11.91 5.60
CA GLU A 98 -14.53 10.77 5.28
C GLU A 98 -15.64 11.20 4.33
N PHE A 99 -16.03 10.35 3.39
CA PHE A 99 -17.29 10.52 2.67
C PHE A 99 -17.91 9.16 2.34
N SER A 100 -19.22 9.14 2.06
CA SER A 100 -19.89 7.92 1.62
C SER A 100 -20.66 8.11 0.33
N THR A 101 -20.75 7.03 -0.45
CA THR A 101 -21.58 6.95 -1.65
C THR A 101 -22.82 6.12 -1.35
N LYS A 102 -23.91 6.41 -2.07
CA LYS A 102 -25.11 5.57 -2.07
C LYS A 102 -25.70 5.52 -3.48
N CYS A 103 -26.01 4.33 -3.97
CA CYS A 103 -26.79 4.16 -5.19
C CYS A 103 -28.30 4.26 -4.86
N ASN A 104 -29.06 5.04 -5.64
CA ASN A 104 -30.50 5.15 -5.45
C ASN A 104 -31.28 4.02 -6.15
N GLN A 105 -30.62 3.22 -6.99
CA GLN A 105 -31.22 2.17 -7.82
C GLN A 105 -30.37 0.88 -7.81
N PRO A 106 -30.13 0.26 -6.64
CA PRO A 106 -29.24 -0.91 -6.52
C PRO A 106 -29.71 -2.12 -7.35
N ASP A 107 -31.00 -2.22 -7.68
CA ASP A 107 -31.55 -3.29 -8.53
C ASP A 107 -30.89 -3.34 -9.93
N HIS A 108 -30.39 -2.21 -10.41
CA HIS A 108 -29.68 -2.16 -11.68
C HIS A 108 -28.25 -2.71 -11.62
N HIS A 109 -27.71 -2.94 -10.42
CA HIS A 109 -26.45 -3.67 -10.26
C HIS A 109 -26.64 -5.17 -10.54
N ARG A 110 -27.88 -5.66 -10.44
CA ARG A 110 -28.20 -7.07 -10.57
C ARG A 110 -28.16 -7.54 -12.02
N MET A 111 -27.57 -8.71 -12.21
CA MET A 111 -27.52 -9.38 -13.51
C MET A 111 -28.72 -10.32 -13.68
N SER A 112 -29.15 -10.54 -14.92
CA SER A 112 -30.32 -11.36 -15.23
C SER A 112 -30.19 -12.82 -14.78
N GLY A 113 -28.97 -13.37 -14.80
CA GLY A 113 -28.62 -14.69 -14.29
C GLY A 113 -28.39 -14.74 -12.79
N GLY A 114 -28.74 -13.67 -12.06
CA GLY A 114 -28.64 -13.57 -10.61
C GLY A 114 -27.22 -13.66 -10.08
N ARG A 115 -27.10 -14.11 -8.83
CA ARG A 115 -25.85 -14.11 -8.05
C ARG A 115 -24.73 -14.93 -8.70
N GLN A 116 -25.07 -16.00 -9.41
CA GLN A 116 -24.07 -16.84 -10.10
C GLN A 116 -23.44 -16.10 -11.28
N GLU A 117 -24.24 -15.36 -12.05
CA GLU A 117 -23.71 -14.53 -13.15
C GLU A 117 -22.88 -13.37 -12.58
N GLU A 118 -23.36 -12.72 -11.51
CA GLU A 118 -22.61 -11.68 -10.80
C GLU A 118 -21.24 -12.18 -10.30
N PHE A 119 -21.19 -13.38 -9.72
CA PHE A 119 -19.93 -13.99 -9.27
C PHE A 119 -18.98 -14.26 -10.44
N ARG A 120 -19.47 -14.85 -11.54
CA ARG A 120 -18.64 -15.13 -12.73
C ARG A 120 -18.12 -13.85 -13.38
N ALA A 121 -18.94 -12.81 -13.44
CA ALA A 121 -18.53 -11.50 -13.98
C ALA A 121 -17.46 -10.86 -13.09
N TRP A 122 -17.69 -10.82 -11.78
CA TRP A 122 -16.72 -10.31 -10.81
C TRP A 122 -15.40 -11.09 -10.84
N LEU A 123 -15.46 -12.43 -10.90
CA LEU A 123 -14.26 -13.27 -10.93
C LEU A 123 -13.42 -13.02 -12.18
N ARG A 124 -14.08 -12.89 -13.33
CA ARG A 124 -13.39 -12.54 -14.60
C ARG A 124 -12.76 -11.16 -14.52
N GLU A 125 -13.40 -10.21 -13.86
CA GLU A 125 -12.91 -8.85 -13.73
C GLU A 125 -11.73 -8.74 -12.74
N GLU A 126 -11.86 -9.30 -11.54
CA GLU A 126 -10.86 -9.18 -10.48
C GLU A 126 -9.68 -10.14 -10.66
N TRP A 127 -9.93 -11.36 -11.15
CA TRP A 127 -8.94 -12.42 -11.22
C TRP A 127 -8.59 -12.85 -12.64
N GLY A 128 -9.42 -12.55 -13.63
CA GLY A 128 -9.21 -13.04 -15.01
C GLY A 128 -9.38 -14.55 -15.15
N ARG A 129 -10.00 -15.19 -14.17
CA ARG A 129 -10.18 -16.66 -14.05
C ARG A 129 -11.65 -17.06 -14.19
N THR A 130 -11.90 -18.35 -14.42
CA THR A 130 -13.23 -18.95 -14.32
C THR A 130 -13.41 -19.67 -12.98
N PRO A 131 -14.65 -20.02 -12.58
CA PRO A 131 -14.88 -20.82 -11.38
C PRO A 131 -14.13 -22.16 -11.39
N GLU A 132 -13.95 -22.76 -12.56
CA GLU A 132 -13.24 -24.03 -12.70
C GLU A 132 -11.74 -23.88 -12.43
N ASP A 133 -11.13 -22.75 -12.81
CA ASP A 133 -9.72 -22.47 -12.55
C ASP A 133 -9.46 -22.33 -11.04
N ILE A 134 -10.31 -21.59 -10.33
CA ILE A 134 -10.14 -21.38 -8.87
C ILE A 134 -10.36 -22.66 -8.06
N SER A 135 -11.21 -23.57 -8.54
CA SER A 135 -11.42 -24.88 -7.94
C SER A 135 -10.18 -25.75 -8.00
N GLN A 136 -9.40 -25.67 -9.09
CA GLN A 136 -8.18 -26.45 -9.24
C GLN A 136 -7.03 -25.94 -8.35
N GLU A 137 -7.07 -24.66 -8.00
CA GLU A 137 -6.06 -24.01 -7.17
C GLU A 137 -6.45 -24.01 -5.67
N ASP A 138 -7.60 -24.60 -5.30
CA ASP A 138 -8.16 -24.65 -3.93
C ASP A 138 -8.40 -23.26 -3.29
N TRP A 139 -8.65 -22.23 -4.09
CA TRP A 139 -8.86 -20.85 -3.62
C TRP A 139 -10.34 -20.46 -3.45
N GLU A 140 -11.24 -21.41 -3.70
CA GLU A 140 -12.69 -21.20 -3.76
C GLU A 140 -13.21 -20.43 -2.55
N GLU A 141 -12.83 -20.85 -1.34
CA GLU A 141 -13.33 -20.26 -0.10
C GLU A 141 -12.91 -18.79 0.05
N LEU A 142 -11.63 -18.48 -0.19
CA LEU A 142 -11.10 -17.12 -0.07
C LEU A 142 -11.71 -16.18 -1.12
N VAL A 143 -11.82 -16.66 -2.37
CA VAL A 143 -12.39 -15.91 -3.49
C VAL A 143 -13.89 -15.66 -3.28
N LEU A 144 -14.64 -16.67 -2.85
CA LEU A 144 -16.06 -16.54 -2.54
C LEU A 144 -16.30 -15.60 -1.36
N MET A 145 -15.49 -15.71 -0.31
CA MET A 145 -15.56 -14.81 0.83
C MET A 145 -15.30 -13.36 0.39
N LYS A 146 -14.23 -13.08 -0.37
CA LYS A 146 -13.95 -11.74 -0.90
C LYS A 146 -15.10 -11.21 -1.77
N PHE A 147 -15.69 -12.06 -2.60
CA PHE A 147 -16.87 -11.70 -3.38
C PHE A 147 -18.04 -11.30 -2.49
N ILE A 148 -18.33 -12.05 -1.42
CA ILE A 148 -19.43 -11.76 -0.47
C ILE A 148 -19.19 -10.45 0.27
N TYR A 149 -17.97 -10.22 0.76
CA TYR A 149 -17.62 -8.95 1.40
C TYR A 149 -17.71 -7.79 0.42
N SER A 150 -17.43 -7.98 -0.86
CA SER A 150 -17.51 -6.90 -1.86
C SER A 150 -18.94 -6.45 -2.22
N GLN A 151 -19.98 -7.04 -1.59
CA GLN A 151 -21.40 -6.83 -1.92
C GLN A 151 -22.01 -5.62 -1.20
N TYR A 152 -21.34 -4.48 -1.29
CA TYR A 152 -21.85 -3.24 -0.71
C TYR A 152 -22.81 -2.48 -1.66
N ASP A 153 -23.11 -3.01 -2.86
CA ASP A 153 -23.89 -2.30 -3.89
C ASP A 153 -23.40 -0.85 -4.10
N ASN A 154 -22.07 -0.67 -4.08
CA ASN A 154 -21.39 0.63 -4.15
C ASN A 154 -21.86 1.67 -3.10
N CYS A 155 -22.47 1.21 -2.01
CA CYS A 155 -22.77 1.99 -0.82
C CYS A 155 -21.61 1.86 0.16
N LEU A 156 -20.57 2.67 -0.07
CA LEU A 156 -19.28 2.57 0.61
C LEU A 156 -18.99 3.84 1.38
N THR A 157 -18.34 3.69 2.53
CA THR A 157 -17.66 4.77 3.24
C THR A 157 -16.19 4.76 2.84
N TYR A 158 -15.63 5.94 2.60
CA TYR A 158 -14.26 6.14 2.17
C TYR A 158 -13.56 7.02 3.19
N ARG A 159 -12.36 6.60 3.61
CA ARG A 159 -11.50 7.35 4.52
C ARG A 159 -10.29 7.89 3.79
N ARG A 160 -9.88 9.11 4.16
CA ARG A 160 -8.77 9.77 3.49
C ARG A 160 -7.47 9.04 3.78
N ILE A 161 -6.69 8.83 2.72
CA ILE A 161 -5.31 8.39 2.81
C ILE A 161 -4.41 9.35 2.04
N TYR A 162 -3.10 9.29 2.29
CA TYR A 162 -2.12 10.11 1.61
C TYR A 162 -0.99 9.27 1.06
N LEU A 163 -0.35 9.77 0.00
CA LEU A 163 0.95 9.27 -0.40
C LEU A 163 2.02 9.68 0.63
N PRO A 164 3.02 8.82 0.84
CA PRO A 164 4.11 9.09 1.77
C PRO A 164 4.95 10.29 1.31
N PRO A 165 5.44 11.13 2.24
CA PRO A 165 6.41 12.16 1.91
C PRO A 165 7.71 11.52 1.41
N SER A 166 8.40 12.18 0.49
CA SER A 166 9.70 11.73 -0.03
C SER A 166 10.82 12.58 0.55
N HIS A 167 11.92 11.93 0.91
CA HIS A 167 13.16 12.55 1.37
C HIS A 167 14.33 12.16 0.45
N PRO A 168 15.32 13.04 0.20
CA PRO A 168 16.48 12.71 -0.63
C PRO A 168 17.32 11.52 -0.13
N ASP A 169 17.28 11.26 1.17
CA ASP A 169 18.01 10.16 1.81
C ASP A 169 17.21 8.84 1.86
N ASP A 170 15.99 8.82 1.30
CA ASP A 170 15.20 7.60 1.23
C ASP A 170 15.89 6.55 0.33
N LEU A 171 15.79 5.28 0.72
CA LEU A 171 16.44 4.18 0.00
C LEU A 171 16.00 4.09 -1.47
N ILE A 172 14.71 4.35 -1.72
CA ILE A 172 14.07 4.50 -3.03
C ILE A 172 12.91 5.48 -2.88
N ARG A 173 12.33 5.94 -4.00
CA ARG A 173 11.11 6.77 -3.94
C ARG A 173 9.99 6.04 -3.16
N PRO A 174 9.41 6.61 -2.09
CA PRO A 174 8.29 5.96 -1.42
C PRO A 174 7.03 6.00 -2.29
N GLY A 175 6.02 5.20 -1.96
CA GLY A 175 4.77 5.15 -2.72
C GLY A 175 4.06 3.81 -2.68
N LEU A 176 3.16 3.60 -3.64
CA LEU A 176 2.35 2.39 -3.73
C LEU A 176 3.03 1.33 -4.59
N PHE A 177 2.89 0.08 -4.16
CA PHE A 177 3.39 -1.12 -4.82
C PHE A 177 2.29 -2.18 -4.86
N LYS A 178 2.28 -2.98 -5.91
CA LYS A 178 1.51 -4.22 -6.05
C LYS A 178 2.37 -5.34 -5.49
N GLY A 179 1.83 -6.24 -4.67
CA GLY A 179 2.56 -7.36 -4.09
C GLY A 179 1.78 -8.66 -4.23
N ASN A 180 2.49 -9.76 -4.47
CA ASN A 180 1.93 -11.11 -4.44
C ASN A 180 1.69 -11.56 -2.98
N TYR A 181 0.52 -12.11 -2.66
CA TYR A 181 0.15 -12.68 -1.36
C TYR A 181 -0.49 -14.08 -1.53
N ASP A 182 0.13 -14.92 -2.36
CA ASP A 182 -0.25 -16.31 -2.60
C ASP A 182 -1.77 -16.47 -2.89
N ALA A 183 -2.47 -17.29 -2.12
CA ALA A 183 -3.90 -17.59 -2.29
C ALA A 183 -4.82 -16.37 -2.10
N HIS A 184 -4.33 -15.27 -1.51
CA HIS A 184 -5.07 -14.01 -1.38
C HIS A 184 -4.98 -13.13 -2.64
N GLY A 185 -4.11 -13.51 -3.60
CA GLY A 185 -3.91 -12.83 -4.86
C GLY A 185 -2.95 -11.65 -4.75
N LEU A 186 -3.18 -10.62 -5.57
CA LEU A 186 -2.42 -9.38 -5.53
C LEU A 186 -3.02 -8.38 -4.55
N GLU A 187 -2.15 -7.69 -3.83
CA GLU A 187 -2.52 -6.60 -2.93
C GLU A 187 -1.72 -5.32 -3.20
N ILE A 188 -2.24 -4.19 -2.75
CA ILE A 188 -1.59 -2.89 -2.80
C ILE A 188 -1.00 -2.60 -1.43
N VAL A 189 0.30 -2.33 -1.39
CA VAL A 189 1.02 -1.90 -0.19
C VAL A 189 1.63 -0.52 -0.41
N MET A 190 1.72 0.26 0.65
CA MET A 190 2.35 1.58 0.67
C MET A 190 3.69 1.51 1.40
N LEU A 191 4.77 1.73 0.68
CA LEU A 191 6.12 1.85 1.24
C LEU A 191 6.38 3.29 1.68
N SER A 192 6.75 3.47 2.95
CA SER A 192 7.06 4.77 3.57
C SER A 192 8.31 4.69 4.44
N PHE A 193 9.03 5.81 4.58
CA PHE A 193 10.29 5.89 5.34
C PHE A 193 10.13 6.71 6.62
N HIS A 194 10.72 6.19 7.71
CA HIS A 194 10.55 6.65 9.10
C HIS A 194 11.92 6.72 9.79
N GLY A 195 12.80 7.55 9.25
CA GLY A 195 14.19 7.68 9.71
C GLY A 195 14.99 6.40 9.47
N LYS A 196 15.18 5.60 10.53
CA LYS A 196 15.98 4.35 10.49
C LYS A 196 15.18 3.11 10.06
N HIS A 197 13.88 3.27 9.81
CA HIS A 197 12.98 2.19 9.47
C HIS A 197 12.20 2.53 8.21
N ALA A 198 11.83 1.51 7.43
CA ALA A 198 10.81 1.63 6.42
C ALA A 198 9.62 0.72 6.78
N ARG A 199 8.42 1.15 6.40
CA ARG A 199 7.16 0.44 6.66
C ARG A 199 6.44 0.18 5.35
N ALA A 200 6.00 -1.06 5.15
CA ALA A 200 5.00 -1.39 4.15
C ALA A 200 3.64 -1.55 4.84
N THR A 201 2.68 -0.70 4.48
CA THR A 201 1.33 -0.70 5.03
C THR A 201 0.33 -1.18 3.98
N LYS A 202 -0.56 -2.11 4.34
CA LYS A 202 -1.57 -2.63 3.42
C LYS A 202 -2.61 -1.56 3.08
N ILE A 203 -2.76 -1.25 1.80
CA ILE A 203 -3.85 -0.41 1.27
C ILE A 203 -5.04 -1.28 0.86
N THR A 204 -4.75 -2.44 0.30
CA THR A 204 -5.68 -3.57 0.30
C THR A 204 -5.12 -4.66 1.19
N GLY A 205 -5.98 -5.48 1.77
CA GLY A 205 -5.53 -6.62 2.57
C GLY A 205 -6.45 -7.81 2.44
N ASP A 206 -6.34 -8.67 3.43
CA ASP A 206 -6.98 -9.96 3.48
C ASP A 206 -7.43 -10.28 4.92
N PRO A 207 -8.25 -11.32 5.14
CA PRO A 207 -8.77 -11.65 6.47
C PRO A 207 -7.71 -12.06 7.50
N ASN A 208 -6.51 -12.46 7.08
CA ASN A 208 -5.39 -12.71 7.97
C ASN A 208 -4.69 -11.39 8.30
N ILE A 209 -4.30 -10.59 7.31
CA ILE A 209 -3.71 -9.25 7.53
C ILE A 209 -4.57 -8.19 6.85
N PRO A 210 -5.43 -7.49 7.62
CA PRO A 210 -6.35 -6.50 7.09
C PRO A 210 -5.65 -5.29 6.43
N ALA A 211 -6.37 -4.63 5.53
CA ALA A 211 -6.04 -3.29 5.08
C ALA A 211 -5.85 -2.33 6.27
N GLY A 212 -4.89 -1.42 6.16
CA GLY A 212 -4.47 -0.51 7.24
C GLY A 212 -3.33 -1.06 8.11
N GLN A 213 -3.12 -2.38 8.15
CA GLN A 213 -2.06 -2.97 8.97
C GLN A 213 -0.67 -2.87 8.32
N GLN A 214 0.37 -2.75 9.15
CA GLN A 214 1.76 -2.75 8.71
C GLN A 214 2.23 -4.19 8.46
N THR A 215 2.20 -4.63 7.21
CA THR A 215 2.58 -6.00 6.81
C THR A 215 4.08 -6.25 6.90
N ILE A 216 4.94 -5.27 6.60
CA ILE A 216 6.39 -5.42 6.69
C ILE A 216 7.01 -4.21 7.40
N GLU A 217 7.95 -4.47 8.30
CA GLU A 217 8.91 -3.51 8.84
C GLU A 217 10.30 -3.82 8.32
N ILE A 218 11.07 -2.80 7.96
CA ILE A 218 12.43 -2.97 7.44
C ILE A 218 13.35 -2.11 8.30
N SER A 219 14.41 -2.71 8.84
CA SER A 219 15.44 -1.97 9.56
C SER A 219 16.55 -1.54 8.62
N LEU A 220 16.63 -0.24 8.34
CA LEU A 220 17.61 0.34 7.41
C LEU A 220 19.03 0.38 8.00
N MET A 221 19.16 0.13 9.30
CA MET A 221 20.45 0.02 9.99
C MET A 221 21.08 -1.37 9.88
N HIS A 222 20.26 -2.40 9.62
CA HIS A 222 20.66 -3.79 9.70
C HIS A 222 20.74 -4.40 8.31
N ARG A 223 21.81 -4.06 7.60
CA ARG A 223 22.07 -4.56 6.25
C ARG A 223 22.51 -6.03 6.30
N ILE A 224 21.91 -6.86 5.46
CA ILE A 224 22.29 -8.26 5.28
C ILE A 224 23.26 -8.37 4.11
N GLN A 225 24.45 -8.89 4.38
CA GLN A 225 25.41 -9.22 3.33
C GLN A 225 25.00 -10.55 2.69
N LEU A 226 24.50 -10.49 1.46
CA LEU A 226 24.15 -11.68 0.72
C LEU A 226 25.43 -12.50 0.42
N PRO A 227 25.46 -13.80 0.75
CA PRO A 227 26.59 -14.64 0.41
C PRO A 227 26.69 -14.84 -1.12
N VAL A 228 27.81 -15.42 -1.57
CA VAL A 228 28.00 -15.74 -3.00
C VAL A 228 26.85 -16.63 -3.50
N VAL A 229 26.47 -16.50 -4.77
CA VAL A 229 25.28 -17.16 -5.38
C VAL A 229 25.12 -18.65 -5.04
N GLN A 230 26.21 -19.40 -4.93
CA GLN A 230 26.17 -20.82 -4.56
C GLN A 230 25.60 -21.04 -3.15
N ASN A 231 25.93 -20.14 -2.20
CA ASN A 231 25.45 -20.18 -0.83
C ASN A 231 24.05 -19.57 -0.69
N LEU A 232 23.64 -18.64 -1.58
CA LEU A 232 22.26 -18.12 -1.60
C LEU A 232 21.23 -19.21 -1.91
N ARG A 233 21.61 -20.23 -2.68
CA ARG A 233 20.75 -21.41 -2.91
C ARG A 233 20.49 -22.22 -1.64
N ASN A 234 21.32 -22.07 -0.60
CA ASN A 234 21.16 -22.78 0.66
C ASN A 234 20.29 -21.98 1.63
N PHE A 235 19.03 -22.40 1.78
CA PHE A 235 18.08 -21.77 2.70
C PHE A 235 18.59 -21.70 4.15
N ASN A 236 19.29 -22.74 4.62
CA ASN A 236 19.77 -22.78 6.01
C ASN A 236 20.83 -21.70 6.28
N GLU A 237 21.63 -21.35 5.27
CA GLU A 237 22.64 -20.30 5.41
C GLU A 237 22.01 -18.92 5.46
N LEU A 238 21.03 -18.65 4.59
CA LEU A 238 20.25 -17.40 4.66
C LEU A 238 19.52 -17.28 6.01
N SER A 239 18.86 -18.35 6.43
CA SER A 239 18.14 -18.40 7.71
C SER A 239 19.06 -18.10 8.89
N ARG A 240 20.25 -18.71 8.93
CA ARG A 240 21.27 -18.46 9.95
C ARG A 240 21.65 -16.97 10.02
N ILE A 241 21.99 -16.35 8.88
CA ILE A 241 22.40 -14.94 8.83
C ILE A 241 21.29 -14.02 9.33
N VAL A 242 20.04 -14.24 8.88
CA VAL A 242 18.91 -13.39 9.27
C VAL A 242 18.58 -13.56 10.75
N LEU A 243 18.67 -14.79 11.30
CA LEU A 243 18.44 -15.05 12.72
C LEU A 243 19.54 -14.48 13.61
N GLU A 244 20.81 -14.51 13.19
CA GLU A 244 21.91 -13.84 13.89
C GLU A 244 21.66 -12.31 14.00
N VAL A 245 21.17 -11.69 12.91
CA VAL A 245 20.78 -10.27 12.94
C VAL A 245 19.53 -10.05 13.81
N HIS A 246 18.55 -10.96 13.76
CA HIS A 246 17.37 -10.88 14.62
C HIS A 246 17.73 -10.87 16.11
N GLU A 247 18.62 -11.77 16.55
CA GLU A 247 19.12 -11.82 17.92
C GLU A 247 19.82 -10.51 18.31
N GLN A 248 20.66 -9.97 17.43
CA GLN A 248 21.33 -8.68 17.65
C GLN A 248 20.30 -7.55 17.84
N VAL A 249 19.32 -7.44 16.94
CA VAL A 249 18.27 -6.41 17.00
C VAL A 249 17.47 -6.53 18.29
N SER A 250 17.11 -7.74 18.71
CA SER A 250 16.40 -7.97 19.97
C SER A 250 17.20 -7.55 21.20
N LEU A 251 18.52 -7.79 21.21
CA LEU A 251 19.41 -7.35 22.29
C LEU A 251 19.56 -5.82 22.34
N GLU A 252 19.61 -5.15 21.19
CA GLU A 252 19.67 -3.70 21.10
C GLU A 252 18.38 -3.04 21.63
N GLN A 253 17.22 -3.61 21.29
CA GLN A 253 15.92 -3.13 21.77
C GLN A 253 15.77 -3.29 23.30
N GLN A 254 16.14 -4.44 23.86
CA GLN A 254 16.11 -4.66 25.32
C GLN A 254 17.01 -3.68 26.07
N GLN A 255 18.23 -3.42 25.58
CA GLN A 255 19.15 -2.46 26.19
C GLN A 255 18.64 -1.02 26.12
N GLN A 256 17.80 -0.70 25.14
CA GLN A 256 17.22 0.63 25.00
C GLN A 256 15.98 0.83 25.88
N GLU A 257 15.22 -0.23 26.13
CA GLU A 257 14.11 -0.25 27.11
C GLU A 257 14.62 -0.23 28.57
N ASP A 258 15.76 -0.87 28.85
CA ASP A 258 16.38 -0.89 30.19
C ASP A 258 17.16 0.40 30.56
N ARG A 259 17.22 1.40 29.67
CA ARG A 259 17.77 2.73 30.01
C ARG A 259 16.71 3.57 30.74
N PRO A 260 16.91 3.93 32.02
CA PRO A 260 15.94 4.75 32.73
C PRO A 260 16.01 6.19 32.23
N GLY A 261 14.94 6.61 31.54
CA GLY A 261 14.43 7.98 31.42
C GLY A 261 15.38 9.11 31.06
N ASP A 262 15.38 9.51 29.78
CA ASP A 262 15.58 10.92 29.37
C ASP A 262 14.25 11.46 28.80
N SER A 263 13.24 11.47 29.66
CA SER A 263 12.04 12.28 29.50
C SER A 263 12.06 13.34 30.58
N GLU A 264 12.80 14.44 30.36
CA GLU A 264 12.50 15.76 30.93
C GLU A 264 13.33 16.84 30.24
N GLY A 265 12.65 17.89 29.79
CA GLY A 265 13.25 18.96 29.00
C GLY A 265 14.22 19.81 29.80
N HIS A 266 15.35 20.12 29.19
CA HIS A 266 16.14 21.29 29.56
C HIS A 266 16.58 22.06 28.32
N GLY A 267 16.06 23.28 28.21
CA GLY A 267 16.51 24.28 27.25
C GLY A 267 17.99 24.58 27.46
N TRP A 268 18.75 24.50 26.38
CA TRP A 268 20.16 24.86 26.39
C TRP A 268 20.28 26.38 26.33
N GLN A 269 20.36 27.01 27.50
CA GLN A 269 20.91 28.35 27.62
C GLN A 269 22.42 28.29 27.37
N SER A 270 22.88 29.09 26.41
CA SER A 270 24.30 29.33 26.15
C SER A 270 25.01 29.99 27.33
N PRO A 271 26.31 29.72 27.51
CA PRO A 271 27.25 30.74 27.95
C PRO A 271 28.25 31.08 26.82
N ALA A 272 28.22 32.33 26.40
CA ALA A 272 29.30 33.02 25.66
C ALA A 272 30.51 33.23 26.62
N GLN A 273 31.81 33.34 26.30
CA GLN A 273 32.70 33.64 25.15
C GLN A 273 34.15 33.16 25.55
N PRO A 274 35.31 33.53 24.93
CA PRO A 274 35.66 34.02 23.57
C PRO A 274 36.85 33.27 22.87
N ASN A 275 36.79 33.25 21.53
CA ASN A 275 37.80 33.56 20.50
C ASN A 275 39.27 33.01 20.53
N VAL A 276 39.64 32.35 19.42
CA VAL A 276 40.80 32.60 18.50
C VAL A 276 41.53 31.30 18.09
N GLY A 277 41.43 30.97 16.80
CA GLY A 277 42.33 30.05 16.08
C GLY A 277 41.61 29.31 14.94
N PRO A 278 42.05 29.40 13.66
CA PRO A 278 41.36 28.74 12.56
C PRO A 278 41.76 27.25 12.49
N PRO A 279 40.81 26.29 12.44
CA PRO A 279 41.14 24.93 12.08
C PRO A 279 41.09 24.73 10.56
N PRO A 280 41.87 23.77 10.03
CA PRO A 280 42.08 23.57 8.60
C PRO A 280 40.87 22.89 7.95
N GLU A 281 40.80 23.05 6.62
CA GLU A 281 39.85 22.44 5.69
C GLU A 281 39.42 21.02 6.12
N VAL A 282 38.21 20.93 6.68
CA VAL A 282 37.51 19.67 6.82
C VAL A 282 36.89 19.41 5.46
N ARG A 283 37.47 18.45 4.73
CA ARG A 283 36.87 17.82 3.55
C ARG A 283 35.40 17.53 3.84
N GLU A 284 34.51 18.21 3.12
CA GLU A 284 33.14 17.76 2.90
C GLU A 284 33.22 16.38 2.25
N SER A 285 33.21 15.35 3.09
CA SER A 285 32.92 14.00 2.63
C SER A 285 31.41 13.93 2.45
N GLY A 286 30.92 14.52 1.35
CA GLY A 286 29.62 14.18 0.82
C GLY A 286 29.59 12.68 0.65
N ALA A 287 28.79 12.00 1.47
CA ALA A 287 28.44 10.61 1.25
C ALA A 287 27.55 10.56 0.03
N ALA A 288 28.15 10.73 -1.15
CA ALA A 288 27.62 10.11 -2.35
C ALA A 288 27.51 8.63 -2.01
N ALA A 289 26.28 8.13 -1.93
CA ALA A 289 26.00 6.71 -1.82
C ALA A 289 26.92 6.00 -2.81
N LEU A 290 27.83 5.16 -2.30
CA LEU A 290 28.55 4.21 -3.13
C LEU A 290 27.46 3.35 -3.75
N GLU A 291 27.11 3.61 -5.01
CA GLU A 291 26.31 2.70 -5.81
C GLU A 291 27.07 1.38 -5.87
N GLU A 292 26.79 0.49 -4.92
CA GLU A 292 27.30 -0.86 -4.96
C GLU A 292 26.74 -1.55 -6.20
N GLN A 293 27.63 -2.19 -6.96
CA GLN A 293 27.24 -2.87 -8.18
C GLN A 293 26.19 -3.95 -7.85
N PRO A 294 25.09 -4.05 -8.62
CA PRO A 294 24.09 -5.09 -8.41
C PRO A 294 24.73 -6.47 -8.37
N VAL A 295 24.38 -7.26 -7.37
CA VAL A 295 24.85 -8.64 -7.22
C VAL A 295 23.81 -9.60 -7.75
N ARG A 296 24.25 -10.74 -8.30
CA ARG A 296 23.34 -11.77 -8.79
C ARG A 296 22.52 -12.34 -7.63
N PHE A 297 21.22 -12.38 -7.81
CA PHE A 297 20.25 -12.89 -6.85
C PHE A 297 19.58 -14.15 -7.40
N VAL A 298 19.36 -15.14 -6.53
CA VAL A 298 18.60 -16.35 -6.82
C VAL A 298 17.90 -16.76 -5.53
N LEU A 299 16.63 -17.16 -5.62
CA LEU A 299 15.90 -17.64 -4.44
C LEU A 299 16.55 -18.91 -3.85
N PRO A 300 16.59 -19.05 -2.51
CA PRO A 300 17.04 -20.28 -1.87
C PRO A 300 16.15 -21.47 -2.25
N VAL A 301 16.75 -22.65 -2.35
CA VAL A 301 16.00 -23.88 -2.66
C VAL A 301 14.99 -24.17 -1.55
N GLY A 302 13.74 -24.40 -1.94
CA GLY A 302 12.63 -24.67 -1.02
C GLY A 302 11.87 -23.43 -0.57
N VAL A 303 12.24 -22.24 -1.04
CA VAL A 303 11.40 -21.04 -0.91
C VAL A 303 10.41 -21.00 -2.07
N SER A 304 9.11 -20.97 -1.77
CA SER A 304 8.06 -20.81 -2.77
C SER A 304 7.99 -19.37 -3.27
N SER A 305 7.74 -19.19 -4.56
CA SER A 305 7.32 -17.91 -5.11
C SER A 305 6.28 -18.14 -6.19
N CYS A 306 5.29 -17.26 -6.23
CA CYS A 306 4.27 -17.24 -7.28
C CYS A 306 4.75 -16.60 -8.58
N ASP A 307 5.86 -15.86 -8.52
CA ASP A 307 6.43 -15.18 -9.67
C ASP A 307 7.75 -15.87 -10.04
N GLU A 308 7.81 -16.44 -11.24
CA GLU A 308 9.03 -17.07 -11.75
C GLU A 308 9.96 -16.04 -12.42
N ASP A 309 9.45 -14.84 -12.74
CA ASP A 309 10.11 -13.81 -13.54
C ASP A 309 10.68 -12.67 -12.68
N TYR A 310 11.00 -12.94 -11.41
CA TYR A 310 11.62 -11.94 -10.53
C TYR A 310 13.01 -11.51 -11.01
N PRO A 311 13.44 -10.26 -10.74
CA PRO A 311 14.75 -9.77 -11.14
C PRO A 311 15.90 -10.62 -10.58
N GLN A 312 16.84 -10.99 -11.45
CA GLN A 312 17.96 -11.89 -11.12
C GLN A 312 19.18 -11.15 -10.54
N THR A 313 19.03 -9.87 -10.21
CA THR A 313 20.06 -9.04 -9.59
C THR A 313 19.45 -8.12 -8.54
N CYS A 314 20.07 -8.01 -7.38
CA CYS A 314 19.65 -7.09 -6.32
C CYS A 314 20.76 -6.10 -5.94
N ARG A 315 20.36 -4.91 -5.48
CA ARG A 315 21.26 -3.85 -5.03
C ARG A 315 21.62 -4.00 -3.55
N MET A 316 20.62 -4.24 -2.71
CA MET A 316 20.78 -4.25 -1.26
C MET A 316 19.82 -5.23 -0.60
N CYS A 317 20.20 -5.74 0.57
CA CYS A 317 19.34 -6.56 1.41
C CYS A 317 19.37 -6.05 2.86
N PHE A 318 18.22 -6.06 3.51
CA PHE A 318 18.05 -5.58 4.88
C PHE A 318 17.25 -6.59 5.69
N TYR A 319 17.49 -6.60 6.99
CA TYR A 319 16.66 -7.31 7.94
C TYR A 319 15.27 -6.65 8.02
N GLY A 320 14.23 -7.48 8.11
CA GLY A 320 12.87 -7.01 8.33
C GLY A 320 12.00 -8.00 9.09
N LEU A 321 10.84 -7.52 9.50
CA LEU A 321 9.83 -8.24 10.24
C LEU A 321 8.50 -8.21 9.49
N GLY A 322 8.02 -9.39 9.11
CA GLY A 322 6.71 -9.57 8.50
C GLY A 322 5.63 -9.80 9.56
N LEU A 323 4.45 -9.19 9.42
CA LEU A 323 3.29 -9.47 10.25
C LEU A 323 2.51 -10.64 9.67
N VAL A 324 2.28 -11.66 10.50
CA VAL A 324 1.44 -12.83 10.17
C VAL A 324 0.38 -13.01 11.25
N ALA A 325 -0.77 -13.54 10.87
CA ALA A 325 -1.87 -13.83 11.79
C ALA A 325 -2.73 -14.97 11.23
N CYS A 326 -3.51 -15.59 12.11
CA CYS A 326 -4.56 -16.51 11.70
C CYS A 326 -5.72 -15.77 11.05
N HIS A 327 -6.58 -16.50 10.34
CA HIS A 327 -7.82 -15.97 9.78
C HIS A 327 -8.62 -15.17 10.82
N GLY A 328 -9.11 -13.99 10.43
CA GLY A 328 -9.79 -13.04 11.32
C GLY A 328 -8.82 -12.16 12.12
N PHE A 329 -7.57 -12.00 11.65
CA PHE A 329 -6.50 -11.26 12.32
C PHE A 329 -6.24 -11.71 13.77
N ILE A 330 -6.35 -13.02 14.02
CA ILE A 330 -6.21 -13.59 15.37
C ILE A 330 -4.74 -13.87 15.68
N SER A 331 -4.31 -13.48 16.88
CA SER A 331 -2.95 -13.69 17.40
C SER A 331 -1.85 -13.18 16.45
N PRO A 332 -1.87 -11.89 16.07
CA PRO A 332 -0.88 -11.34 15.16
C PRO A 332 0.52 -11.40 15.78
N GLN A 333 1.49 -11.83 14.98
CA GLN A 333 2.89 -11.95 15.40
C GLN A 333 3.83 -11.47 14.30
N ARG A 334 5.00 -10.96 14.71
CA ARG A 334 6.08 -10.57 13.81
C ARG A 334 7.05 -11.73 13.64
N ILE A 335 7.33 -12.10 12.40
CA ILE A 335 8.32 -13.14 12.06
C ILE A 335 9.48 -12.54 11.26
N PRO A 336 10.72 -13.03 11.45
CA PRO A 336 11.89 -12.51 10.77
C PRO A 336 11.87 -12.83 9.27
N GLY A 337 12.44 -11.91 8.50
CA GLY A 337 12.56 -12.02 7.06
C GLY A 337 13.69 -11.15 6.50
N ALA A 338 13.90 -11.31 5.19
CA ALA A 338 14.89 -10.54 4.45
C ALA A 338 14.19 -9.68 3.40
N PHE A 339 14.35 -8.36 3.51
CA PHE A 339 13.97 -7.40 2.49
C PHE A 339 15.07 -7.34 1.41
N ILE A 340 14.68 -7.39 0.14
CA ILE A 340 15.58 -7.39 -1.01
C ILE A 340 15.18 -6.24 -1.93
N LEU A 341 16.11 -5.33 -2.18
CA LEU A 341 15.93 -4.26 -3.15
C LEU A 341 16.50 -4.68 -4.50
N PHE A 342 15.67 -4.77 -5.54
CA PHE A 342 16.12 -5.10 -6.89
C PHE A 342 16.52 -3.85 -7.66
N ASP A 343 15.61 -2.88 -7.74
CA ASP A 343 15.80 -1.60 -8.43
C ASP A 343 14.88 -0.52 -7.82
N GLU A 344 14.69 0.61 -8.51
CA GLU A 344 13.83 1.70 -8.03
C GLU A 344 12.36 1.31 -7.89
N ASP A 345 11.89 0.34 -8.66
CA ASP A 345 10.48 0.00 -8.80
C ASP A 345 10.15 -1.41 -8.29
N HIS A 346 11.15 -2.23 -7.98
CA HIS A 346 10.97 -3.60 -7.51
C HIS A 346 11.72 -3.87 -6.20
N PHE A 347 11.00 -4.47 -5.25
CA PHE A 347 11.59 -5.07 -4.07
C PHE A 347 10.91 -6.41 -3.77
N GLY A 348 11.53 -7.21 -2.91
CA GLY A 348 10.98 -8.47 -2.46
C GLY A 348 11.16 -8.68 -0.97
N PHE A 349 10.40 -9.62 -0.43
CA PHE A 349 10.51 -10.02 0.98
C PHE A 349 10.47 -11.54 1.10
N ILE A 350 11.49 -12.13 1.73
CA ILE A 350 11.54 -13.55 2.08
C ILE A 350 11.04 -13.71 3.51
N TRP A 351 9.95 -14.46 3.68
CA TRP A 351 9.40 -14.85 4.97
C TRP A 351 10.08 -16.14 5.41
N LEU A 352 10.93 -16.08 6.45
CA LEU A 352 11.75 -17.24 6.81
C LEU A 352 10.92 -18.43 7.26
N GLU A 353 10.01 -18.22 8.21
CA GLU A 353 9.23 -19.32 8.80
C GLU A 353 8.26 -19.95 7.79
N LEU A 354 7.73 -19.15 6.87
CA LEU A 354 6.80 -19.60 5.83
C LEU A 354 7.52 -20.20 4.62
N LYS A 355 8.83 -19.98 4.48
CA LYS A 355 9.60 -20.29 3.27
C LYS A 355 8.91 -19.76 2.01
N SER A 356 8.41 -18.54 2.06
CA SER A 356 7.73 -17.88 0.93
C SER A 356 8.44 -16.59 0.54
N PHE A 357 8.31 -16.20 -0.72
CA PHE A 357 8.87 -14.97 -1.28
C PHE A 357 7.79 -14.18 -2.01
N ASN A 358 7.63 -12.93 -1.59
CA ASN A 358 6.68 -12.00 -2.17
C ASN A 358 7.47 -10.94 -2.96
N LEU A 359 7.15 -10.82 -4.25
CA LEU A 359 7.66 -9.77 -5.12
C LEU A 359 6.69 -8.59 -5.09
N TYR A 360 7.26 -7.38 -5.09
CA TYR A 360 6.53 -6.11 -5.11
C TYR A 360 7.00 -5.25 -6.28
N SER A 361 6.06 -4.70 -7.03
CA SER A 361 6.29 -3.85 -8.19
C SER A 361 5.54 -2.53 -8.07
N ARG A 362 6.19 -1.42 -8.39
CA ARG A 362 5.64 -0.08 -8.18
C ARG A 362 4.37 0.16 -8.99
N VAL A 363 3.41 0.84 -8.38
CA VAL A 363 2.26 1.42 -9.08
C VAL A 363 2.74 2.64 -9.87
N GLN A 364 2.69 2.55 -11.20
CA GLN A 364 3.17 3.61 -12.11
C GLN A 364 2.15 4.74 -12.32
N ASN A 365 0.92 4.58 -11.82
CA ASN A 365 -0.12 5.60 -11.93
C ASN A 365 0.22 6.83 -11.07
N THR A 366 -0.06 8.01 -11.63
CA THR A 366 0.00 9.28 -10.89
C THR A 366 -1.34 9.58 -10.24
N PHE A 367 -1.33 9.95 -8.96
CA PHE A 367 -2.53 10.32 -8.21
C PHE A 367 -2.58 11.84 -7.99
N GLN A 368 -3.77 12.42 -8.08
CA GLN A 368 -3.97 13.86 -7.90
C GLN A 368 -4.47 14.14 -6.49
N ASN A 369 -4.09 15.29 -5.92
CA ASN A 369 -4.55 15.71 -4.59
C ASN A 369 -4.27 14.66 -3.48
N ALA A 370 -3.18 13.90 -3.63
CA ALA A 370 -2.88 12.74 -2.80
C ALA A 370 -1.77 12.99 -1.76
N GLU A 371 -1.09 14.13 -1.81
CA GLU A 371 0.01 14.45 -0.90
C GLU A 371 -0.50 14.77 0.50
N ALA A 372 0.24 14.33 1.53
CA ALA A 372 -0.03 14.68 2.91
C ALA A 372 0.23 16.18 3.15
N PRO A 373 -0.62 16.89 3.91
CA PRO A 373 -0.38 18.29 4.25
C PRO A 373 0.91 18.53 5.07
N SER A 374 1.35 17.51 5.82
CA SER A 374 2.58 17.50 6.61
C SER A 374 2.99 16.05 6.92
N PRO A 375 4.26 15.79 7.28
CA PRO A 375 4.68 14.47 7.76
C PRO A 375 3.86 13.99 8.97
N GLN A 376 3.46 14.88 9.88
CA GLN A 376 2.64 14.53 11.04
C GLN A 376 1.23 14.07 10.63
N ALA A 377 0.63 14.72 9.62
CA ALA A 377 -0.66 14.31 9.09
C ALA A 377 -0.60 12.94 8.39
N PHE A 378 0.56 12.59 7.82
CA PHE A 378 0.80 11.25 7.27
C PHE A 378 0.85 10.20 8.39
N GLU A 379 1.57 10.45 9.49
CA GLU A 379 1.60 9.54 10.64
C GLU A 379 0.22 9.37 11.29
N GLU A 380 -0.52 10.47 11.47
CA GLU A 380 -1.89 10.44 12.01
C GLU A 380 -2.81 9.58 11.11
N MET A 381 -2.69 9.74 9.80
CA MET A 381 -3.44 8.92 8.84
C MET A 381 -3.09 7.43 8.97
N LEU A 382 -1.80 7.07 9.09
CA LEU A 382 -1.38 5.68 9.30
C LEU A 382 -1.99 5.08 10.57
N GLN A 383 -1.96 5.82 11.68
CA GLN A 383 -2.55 5.36 12.95
C GLN A 383 -4.07 5.18 12.84
N ASN A 384 -4.76 6.09 12.13
CA ASN A 384 -6.20 6.03 11.95
C ASN A 384 -6.64 4.83 11.08
N ILE A 385 -5.94 4.53 9.99
CA ILE A 385 -6.29 3.36 9.16
C ILE A 385 -5.92 2.04 9.86
N GLN A 386 -4.86 2.02 10.65
CA GLN A 386 -4.48 0.84 11.42
C GLN A 386 -5.50 0.55 12.52
N SER A 387 -5.87 1.55 13.32
CA SER A 387 -6.83 1.39 14.43
C SER A 387 -8.24 1.00 14.00
N LEU A 388 -8.62 1.23 12.73
CA LEU A 388 -9.90 0.78 12.19
C LEU A 388 -10.00 -0.74 12.05
N THR A 389 -8.87 -1.41 11.82
CA THR A 389 -8.82 -2.84 11.53
C THR A 389 -8.03 -3.63 12.57
N SER A 390 -7.72 -3.00 13.70
CA SER A 390 -7.08 -3.61 14.87
C SER A 390 -8.01 -4.45 15.73
#